data_AF-A0AAD8NK52-F1
#
_entry.id   AF-A0AAD8NK52-F1
#
_cell.length_a   1.000
_cell.length_b   1.000
_cell.length_c   1.000
_cell.angle_alpha   90.00
_cell.angle_beta   90.00
_cell.angle_gamma   90.00
#
_symmetry.space_group_name_H-M   'P 1'
#
loop_
_entity.id
_entity.type
_entity.pdbx_description
1 polymer ?
#
loop_
_entity_poly.entity_id
_entity_poly.type
_entity_poly.pdbx_seq_one_letter_code
_entity_poly.pdbx_strand_id
1 'polypeptide(L)'
;MDFAKRWCKKLKPKDKHKTSPKKEVRSNGKEGLRVTSDEAPSNATKQKVEAAKQYIEKHYKEQMKNLNERRERRNVLEKKLADSEVSEEEQNNLLKHLEKKETEYMRLQRHKMGADDFEPLTMIGKGAFGEVRICREKTTGNVYAMKKLKKSEMLRRGQVEHVKAERNLLAEVDSNCIVKLYCSFQDEEYLYLIMEYLPGGDMMTLLMRKDTLTEDEARFYVGETVLAIESIHKHNYIHRDIKPDNLLLDKSGHMKLSDFGLCKPLDCTNLQEKDFTAANNLSGALQSDGRPAVPKRTQQEQLLHWQRNRRMLAYSTVGTPDYIAPEVLLKKGYGMECDWWSLGAIMYEMLVGYPPFYSDEPMSTCRKIVNWRTHLKFPEEAKLSPEAKDLICKLLCNVEKRLGTKGAHEIKAHPWFKGIEWDRLYQIKAAFIPEVNGELDTQNFEKFEEGESQNPSSTKPGPWRKMLSSKDVNFMGYTYKNFEIVNEHEVPGIAELKKKSSKPKRPTVKSLFKEETDSTSSQQTQGSFMNLLPRQLEVSKEDEST
;
A
#
# COMPACT_ATOMS: atom_id res chain seq x y z
N MET A 1 8.37 -0.25 38.20
CA MET A 1 7.25 -1.21 38.22
C MET A 1 6.18 -0.90 39.28
N ASP A 2 6.44 -0.10 40.32
CA ASP A 2 5.50 0.05 41.46
C ASP A 2 4.38 1.09 41.30
N PHE A 3 4.48 1.99 40.32
CA PHE A 3 3.46 3.01 40.10
C PHE A 3 2.19 2.43 39.43
N ALA A 4 2.36 1.51 38.47
CA ALA A 4 1.25 0.84 37.78
C ALA A 4 0.46 -0.12 38.70
N LYS A 5 1.16 -0.81 39.63
CA LYS A 5 0.51 -1.71 40.61
C LYS A 5 -0.34 -0.95 41.64
N ARG A 6 0.02 0.28 41.98
CA ARG A 6 -0.74 1.13 42.92
C ARG A 6 -2.05 1.63 42.33
N TRP A 7 -2.11 1.86 41.02
CA TRP A 7 -3.32 2.37 40.36
C TRP A 7 -4.40 1.27 40.24
N CYS A 8 -4.03 0.04 39.87
CA CYS A 8 -4.97 -1.08 39.75
C CYS A 8 -5.60 -1.54 41.08
N LYS A 9 -4.97 -1.30 42.24
CA LYS A 9 -5.55 -1.69 43.55
C LYS A 9 -6.70 -0.78 44.02
N LYS A 10 -6.87 0.42 43.44
CA LYS A 10 -7.94 1.36 43.83
C LYS A 10 -9.30 1.09 43.18
N LEU A 11 -9.41 0.13 42.25
CA LEU A 11 -10.61 -0.11 41.43
C LEU A 11 -11.30 -1.46 41.68
N LYS A 12 -11.15 -2.08 42.85
CA LYS A 12 -11.96 -3.26 43.21
C LYS A 12 -13.19 -2.85 44.03
N PRO A 13 -14.42 -3.21 43.61
CA PRO A 13 -15.61 -2.98 44.41
C PRO A 13 -15.59 -3.88 45.67
N LYS A 14 -15.97 -3.32 46.82
CA LYS A 14 -16.08 -4.05 48.09
C LYS A 14 -17.46 -4.72 48.16
N ASP A 15 -17.51 -6.04 48.07
CA ASP A 15 -18.68 -6.83 48.47
C ASP A 15 -18.91 -6.69 49.99
N LYS A 16 -20.10 -6.22 50.37
CA LYS A 16 -20.58 -6.26 51.75
C LYS A 16 -21.91 -7.00 51.79
N HIS A 17 -21.85 -8.32 52.00
CA HIS A 17 -22.93 -9.05 52.65
C HIS A 17 -22.89 -8.76 54.15
N LYS A 18 -23.94 -8.14 54.70
CA LYS A 18 -24.30 -8.30 56.11
C LYS A 18 -25.79 -8.05 56.33
N THR A 19 -26.40 -9.07 56.94
CA THR A 19 -27.77 -9.26 57.41
C THR A 19 -28.25 -8.18 58.40
N SER A 20 -29.50 -7.72 58.22
CA SER A 20 -30.20 -6.79 59.12
C SER A 20 -31.19 -7.55 60.03
N PRO A 21 -31.35 -7.21 61.32
CA PRO A 21 -32.56 -7.52 62.06
C PRO A 21 -33.55 -6.34 62.03
N LYS A 22 -34.85 -6.67 61.97
CA LYS A 22 -35.99 -5.75 61.98
C LYS A 22 -36.14 -5.07 63.35
N LYS A 23 -36.44 -3.76 63.36
CA LYS A 23 -37.20 -3.08 64.41
C LYS A 23 -38.03 -1.95 63.79
N GLU A 24 -39.31 -1.93 64.16
CA GLU A 24 -40.35 -0.97 63.79
C GLU A 24 -40.09 0.43 64.41
N VAL A 25 -40.62 1.49 63.79
CA VAL A 25 -41.52 2.51 64.39
C VAL A 25 -41.69 3.72 63.42
N ARG A 26 -42.88 4.31 63.48
CA ARG A 26 -43.57 5.28 62.60
C ARG A 26 -42.94 6.68 62.44
N SER A 27 -43.24 7.26 61.26
CA SER A 27 -43.52 8.66 60.86
C SER A 27 -42.84 9.84 61.58
N ASN A 28 -42.05 10.64 60.83
CA ASN A 28 -42.43 12.00 60.38
C ASN A 28 -41.34 12.58 59.47
N GLY A 29 -41.74 13.44 58.52
CA GLY A 29 -40.97 13.75 57.32
C GLY A 29 -39.80 14.73 57.46
N LYS A 30 -38.96 14.72 56.42
CA LYS A 30 -38.44 15.90 55.70
C LYS A 30 -37.49 15.44 54.58
N GLU A 31 -37.59 16.16 53.46
CA GLU A 31 -36.70 16.28 52.30
C GLU A 31 -35.49 15.34 52.18
N GLY A 32 -35.44 14.58 51.08
CA GLY A 32 -34.29 13.76 50.70
C GLY A 32 -33.99 13.85 49.20
N LEU A 33 -32.83 14.44 48.88
CA LEU A 33 -32.11 14.36 47.62
C LEU A 33 -32.11 12.93 47.07
N ARG A 34 -32.67 12.71 45.88
CA ARG A 34 -32.46 11.49 45.10
C ARG A 34 -31.04 11.52 44.52
N VAL A 35 -30.12 10.79 45.14
CA VAL A 35 -28.87 10.37 44.51
C VAL A 35 -29.22 9.29 43.50
N THR A 36 -29.06 9.60 42.22
CA THR A 36 -29.29 8.69 41.10
C THR A 36 -28.21 7.61 41.04
N SER A 37 -28.66 6.39 40.79
CA SER A 37 -27.94 5.14 40.61
C SER A 37 -26.77 5.22 39.63
N ASP A 38 -25.71 4.44 39.92
CA ASP A 38 -24.65 4.05 38.98
C ASP A 38 -25.25 3.41 37.71
N GLU A 39 -25.52 4.22 36.69
CA GLU A 39 -25.85 3.74 35.36
C GLU A 39 -24.60 3.12 34.72
N ALA A 40 -24.74 1.88 34.22
CA ALA A 40 -23.67 1.22 33.48
C ALA A 40 -23.24 2.11 32.29
N PRO A 41 -21.92 2.27 32.05
CA PRO A 41 -21.44 3.17 31.01
C PRO A 41 -21.98 2.76 29.64
N SER A 42 -22.42 3.75 28.86
CA SER A 42 -22.99 3.54 27.52
C SER A 42 -22.02 2.76 26.61
N ASN A 43 -22.56 2.06 25.61
CA ASN A 43 -21.73 1.29 24.68
C ASN A 43 -20.70 2.19 23.95
N ALA A 44 -21.08 3.42 23.63
CA ALA A 44 -20.17 4.43 23.08
C ALA A 44 -19.02 4.79 24.05
N THR A 45 -19.31 4.89 25.35
CA THR A 45 -18.28 5.11 26.38
C THR A 45 -17.36 3.90 26.50
N LYS A 46 -17.88 2.67 26.46
CA LYS A 46 -17.08 1.44 26.48
C LYS A 46 -16.14 1.36 25.27
N GLN A 47 -16.63 1.66 24.07
CA GLN A 47 -15.81 1.73 22.86
C GLN A 47 -14.70 2.79 22.95
N LYS A 48 -15.00 3.98 23.48
CA LYS A 48 -14.00 5.04 23.71
C LYS A 48 -12.93 4.62 24.73
N VAL A 49 -13.31 3.91 25.78
CA VAL A 49 -12.36 3.40 26.78
C VAL A 49 -11.44 2.34 26.18
N GLU A 50 -11.98 1.40 25.40
CA GLU A 50 -11.19 0.36 24.74
C GLU A 50 -10.22 0.98 23.72
N ALA A 51 -10.71 1.91 22.91
CA ALA A 51 -9.90 2.74 22.03
C ALA A 51 -8.76 3.48 22.75
N ALA A 52 -9.07 4.15 23.86
CA ALA A 52 -8.08 4.87 24.66
C ALA A 52 -7.03 3.92 25.26
N LYS A 53 -7.47 2.75 25.74
CA LYS A 53 -6.57 1.71 26.25
C LYS A 53 -5.61 1.23 25.16
N GLN A 54 -6.12 0.87 23.98
CA GLN A 54 -5.29 0.44 22.84
C GLN A 54 -4.32 1.54 22.40
N TYR A 55 -4.77 2.80 22.35
CA TYR A 55 -3.91 3.93 22.04
C TYR A 55 -2.77 4.09 23.05
N ILE A 56 -3.08 4.05 24.35
CA ILE A 56 -2.09 4.20 25.42
C ILE A 56 -1.08 3.04 25.38
N GLU A 57 -1.56 1.80 25.27
CA GLU A 57 -0.69 0.62 25.21
C GLU A 57 0.24 0.68 23.99
N LYS A 58 -0.29 1.03 22.81
CA LYS A 58 0.51 1.21 21.59
C LYS A 58 1.53 2.33 21.74
N HIS A 59 1.12 3.48 22.28
CA HIS A 59 1.99 4.64 22.47
C HIS A 59 3.19 4.30 23.37
N TYR A 60 2.96 3.67 24.53
CA TYR A 60 4.05 3.30 25.42
C TYR A 60 4.92 2.18 24.84
N LYS A 61 4.34 1.24 24.09
CA LYS A 61 5.11 0.19 23.42
C LYS A 61 6.03 0.76 22.35
N GLU A 62 5.57 1.70 21.53
CA GLU A 62 6.38 2.40 20.53
C GLU A 62 7.46 3.27 21.17
N GLN A 63 7.12 4.03 22.22
CA GLN A 63 8.12 4.82 22.96
C GLN A 63 9.22 3.94 23.55
N MET A 64 8.86 2.79 24.13
CA MET A 64 9.84 1.85 24.68
C MET A 64 10.71 1.23 23.57
N LYS A 65 10.11 0.90 22.42
CA LYS A 65 10.84 0.40 21.25
C LYS A 65 11.85 1.43 20.75
N ASN A 66 11.43 2.69 20.56
CA ASN A 66 12.29 3.78 20.11
C ASN A 66 13.46 4.04 21.09
N LEU A 67 13.20 3.97 22.40
CA LEU A 67 14.24 4.10 23.43
C LEU A 67 15.27 2.95 23.36
N ASN A 68 14.80 1.71 23.14
CA ASN A 68 15.68 0.55 23.00
C ASN A 68 16.50 0.64 21.71
N GLU A 69 15.89 0.94 20.57
CA GLU A 69 16.59 1.11 19.29
C GLU A 69 17.64 2.22 19.36
N ARG A 70 17.33 3.35 20.01
CA ARG A 70 18.29 4.44 20.25
C ARG A 70 19.46 3.98 21.12
N ARG A 71 19.19 3.21 22.18
CA ARG A 71 20.24 2.64 23.03
C ARG A 71 21.11 1.64 22.27
N GLU A 72 20.51 0.79 21.44
CA GLU A 72 21.25 -0.17 20.60
C GLU A 72 22.14 0.53 19.58
N ARG A 73 21.63 1.55 18.87
CA ARG A 73 22.45 2.34 17.92
C ARG A 73 23.64 3.01 18.60
N ARG A 74 23.44 3.58 19.78
CA ARG A 74 24.53 4.14 20.61
C ARG A 74 25.53 3.06 21.02
N ASN A 75 25.08 1.94 21.56
CA ASN A 75 25.95 0.84 21.99
C ASN A 75 26.78 0.26 20.84
N VAL A 76 26.20 0.18 19.63
CA VAL A 76 26.92 -0.28 18.43
C VAL A 76 28.02 0.70 18.05
N LEU A 77 27.75 2.01 18.09
CA LEU A 77 28.77 3.02 17.81
C LEU A 77 29.88 2.98 18.87
N GLU A 78 29.53 2.95 20.15
CA GLU A 78 30.50 2.89 21.27
C GLU A 78 31.41 1.66 21.17
N LYS A 79 30.86 0.48 20.85
CA LYS A 79 31.69 -0.72 20.61
C LYS A 79 32.64 -0.57 19.44
N LYS A 80 32.18 -0.01 18.32
CA LYS A 80 33.03 0.24 17.14
C LYS A 80 34.15 1.23 17.43
N LEU A 81 33.87 2.25 18.23
CA LEU A 81 34.87 3.23 18.66
C LEU A 81 35.89 2.60 19.60
N ALA A 82 35.47 1.71 20.50
CA ALA A 82 36.37 0.96 21.38
C ALA A 82 37.27 -0.03 20.62
N ASP A 83 36.77 -0.61 19.52
CA ASP A 83 37.52 -1.53 18.66
C ASP A 83 38.42 -0.82 17.63
N SER A 84 38.40 0.52 17.59
CA SER A 84 39.13 1.33 16.61
C SER A 84 40.17 2.22 17.28
N GLU A 85 41.35 2.38 16.69
CA GLU A 85 42.43 3.27 17.18
C GLU A 85 42.16 4.76 16.88
N VAL A 86 40.90 5.21 17.05
CA VAL A 86 40.49 6.60 16.81
C VAL A 86 40.80 7.44 18.04
N SER A 87 41.24 8.70 17.86
CA SER A 87 41.54 9.57 19.00
C SER A 87 40.31 9.84 19.88
N GLU A 88 40.51 10.09 21.18
CA GLU A 88 39.40 10.41 22.11
C GLU A 88 38.59 11.63 21.64
N GLU A 89 39.22 12.58 20.96
CA GLU A 89 38.56 13.75 20.40
C GLU A 89 37.62 13.40 19.23
N GLU A 90 38.07 12.53 18.31
CA GLU A 90 37.24 12.02 17.23
C GLU A 90 36.11 11.12 17.72
N GLN A 91 36.36 10.28 18.74
CA GLN A 91 35.31 9.48 19.40
C GLN A 91 34.21 10.37 19.98
N ASN A 92 34.59 11.44 20.68
CA ASN A 92 33.66 12.42 21.25
C ASN A 92 32.88 13.18 20.16
N ASN A 93 33.53 13.54 19.06
CA ASN A 93 32.87 14.20 17.93
C ASN A 93 31.85 13.28 17.25
N LEU A 94 32.16 12.00 17.07
CA LEU A 94 31.25 11.01 16.49
C LEU A 94 30.03 10.74 17.40
N LEU A 95 30.23 10.68 18.72
CA LEU A 95 29.12 10.55 19.68
C LEU A 95 28.22 11.80 19.69
N LYS A 96 28.80 13.01 19.69
CA LYS A 96 28.04 14.27 19.58
C LYS A 96 27.25 14.33 18.28
N HIS A 97 27.83 13.88 17.17
CA HIS A 97 27.14 13.82 15.88
C HIS A 97 25.96 12.86 15.90
N LEU A 98 26.11 11.68 16.52
CA LEU A 98 25.01 10.74 16.73
C LEU A 98 23.89 11.36 17.58
N GLU A 99 24.24 12.05 18.68
CA GLU A 99 23.25 12.71 19.54
C GLU A 99 22.50 13.84 18.83
N LYS A 100 23.21 14.63 18.01
CA LYS A 100 22.59 15.67 17.17
C LYS A 100 21.60 15.03 16.19
N LYS A 101 22.00 13.96 15.49
CA LYS A 101 21.13 13.22 14.56
C LYS A 101 19.91 12.61 15.24
N GLU A 102 20.06 11.99 16.41
CA GLU A 102 18.94 11.46 17.20
C GLU A 102 17.97 12.57 17.64
N THR A 103 18.50 13.75 17.96
CA THR A 103 17.69 14.92 18.32
C THR A 103 16.92 15.47 17.12
N GLU A 104 17.57 15.57 15.96
CA GLU A 104 16.93 15.94 14.69
C GLU A 104 15.87 14.93 14.28
N TYR A 105 16.17 13.63 14.39
CA TYR A 105 15.21 12.55 14.16
C TYR A 105 13.97 12.67 15.06
N MET A 106 14.13 12.89 16.38
CA MET A 106 13.01 13.13 17.30
C MET A 106 12.24 14.42 16.98
N ARG A 107 12.91 15.46 16.46
CA ARG A 107 12.24 16.69 16.01
C ARG A 107 11.40 16.43 14.76
N LEU A 108 11.94 15.68 13.79
CA LEU A 108 11.24 15.23 12.59
C LEU A 108 10.06 14.31 12.90
N GLN A 109 10.16 13.47 13.93
CA GLN A 109 9.04 12.64 14.42
C GLN A 109 7.91 13.46 15.06
N ARG A 110 8.23 14.61 15.65
CA ARG A 110 7.24 15.53 16.23
C ARG A 110 6.56 16.41 15.18
N HIS A 111 7.15 16.56 14.00
CA HIS A 111 6.53 17.29 12.90
C HIS A 111 5.41 16.46 12.28
N LYS A 112 4.16 16.84 12.60
CA LYS A 112 2.97 16.24 12.03
C LYS A 112 2.76 16.80 10.63
N MET A 113 3.00 15.96 9.62
CA MET A 113 2.63 16.26 8.24
C MET A 113 1.10 16.40 8.16
N GLY A 114 0.64 17.42 7.44
CA GLY A 114 -0.77 17.66 7.14
C GLY A 114 -0.96 18.03 5.67
N ALA A 115 -2.23 18.21 5.28
CA ALA A 115 -2.56 18.58 3.90
C ALA A 115 -1.90 19.90 3.46
N ASP A 116 -1.73 20.83 4.40
CA ASP A 116 -1.14 22.16 4.15
C ASP A 116 0.34 22.11 3.75
N ASP A 117 1.04 21.01 4.02
CA ASP A 117 2.46 20.83 3.64
C ASP A 117 2.63 20.45 2.16
N PHE A 118 1.52 20.15 1.49
CA PHE A 118 1.48 19.75 0.08
C PHE A 118 0.70 20.76 -0.74
N GLU A 119 1.19 21.03 -1.94
CA GLU A 119 0.49 21.78 -2.98
C GLU A 119 -0.17 20.77 -3.93
N PRO A 120 -1.51 20.64 -3.95
CA PRO A 120 -2.19 19.80 -4.92
C PRO A 120 -2.10 20.44 -6.31
N LEU A 121 -1.69 19.63 -7.28
CA LEU A 121 -1.58 19.97 -8.69
C LEU A 121 -2.71 19.26 -9.45
N THR A 122 -2.38 18.59 -10.56
CA THR A 122 -3.34 17.97 -11.47
C THR A 122 -4.02 16.73 -10.89
N MET A 123 -5.32 16.58 -11.14
CA MET A 123 -6.06 15.34 -10.86
C MET A 123 -5.69 14.26 -11.88
N ILE A 124 -5.30 13.09 -11.37
CA ILE A 124 -4.88 11.93 -12.19
C ILE A 124 -5.78 10.71 -12.00
N GLY A 125 -6.70 10.75 -11.04
CA GLY A 125 -7.65 9.66 -10.83
C GLY A 125 -8.86 10.09 -10.03
N LYS A 126 -10.01 9.48 -10.30
CA LYS A 126 -11.26 9.70 -9.57
C LYS A 126 -11.88 8.36 -9.22
N GLY A 127 -12.07 8.11 -7.93
CA GLY A 127 -12.64 6.87 -7.40
C GLY A 127 -14.00 7.10 -6.74
N ALA A 128 -14.62 6.00 -6.30
CA ALA A 128 -15.93 6.04 -5.64
C ALA A 128 -15.93 6.83 -4.31
N PHE A 129 -14.79 6.94 -3.64
CA PHE A 129 -14.65 7.53 -2.30
C PHE A 129 -13.84 8.83 -2.28
N GLY A 130 -13.31 9.26 -3.42
CA GLY A 130 -12.32 10.32 -3.45
C GLY A 130 -11.60 10.48 -4.77
N GLU A 131 -10.46 11.15 -4.71
CA GLU A 131 -9.67 11.55 -5.88
C GLU A 131 -8.18 11.30 -5.61
N VAL A 132 -7.41 11.17 -6.69
CA VAL A 132 -5.96 11.09 -6.69
C VAL A 132 -5.43 12.28 -7.46
N ARG A 133 -4.56 13.07 -6.84
CA ARG A 133 -3.89 14.21 -7.47
C ARG A 133 -2.39 14.07 -7.38
N ILE A 134 -1.67 14.59 -8.37
CA ILE A 134 -0.27 14.90 -8.19
C ILE A 134 -0.18 16.02 -7.15
N CYS A 135 0.79 15.95 -6.25
CA CYS A 135 1.09 17.04 -5.34
C CYS A 135 2.59 17.26 -5.24
N ARG A 136 2.96 18.49 -4.88
CA ARG A 136 4.34 18.87 -4.57
C ARG A 136 4.46 19.14 -3.08
N GLU A 137 5.42 18.51 -2.42
CA GLU A 137 5.75 18.85 -1.02
C GLU A 137 6.44 20.22 -0.98
N LYS A 138 5.91 21.16 -0.19
CA LYS A 138 6.35 22.56 -0.22
C LYS A 138 7.78 22.77 0.31
N THR A 139 8.24 21.89 1.20
CA THR A 139 9.55 22.00 1.85
C THR A 139 10.67 21.44 1.00
N THR A 140 10.45 20.31 0.34
CA THR A 140 11.45 19.57 -0.44
C THR A 140 11.35 19.83 -1.93
N GLY A 141 10.17 20.22 -2.43
CA GLY A 141 9.88 20.33 -3.85
C GLY A 141 9.57 18.99 -4.52
N ASN A 142 9.59 17.87 -3.78
CA ASN A 142 9.38 16.54 -4.32
C ASN A 142 7.93 16.33 -4.78
N VAL A 143 7.78 15.53 -5.83
CA VAL A 143 6.48 15.20 -6.45
C VAL A 143 5.98 13.85 -5.94
N TYR A 144 4.70 13.80 -5.60
CA TYR A 144 4.02 12.60 -5.10
C TYR A 144 2.62 12.46 -5.69
N ALA A 145 2.03 11.27 -5.55
CA ALA A 145 0.61 11.05 -5.76
C ALA A 145 -0.12 11.08 -4.41
N MET A 146 -1.08 12.01 -4.25
CA MET A 146 -1.93 12.14 -3.08
C MET A 146 -3.31 11.54 -3.36
N LYS A 147 -3.65 10.44 -2.68
CA LYS A 147 -5.01 9.88 -2.66
C LYS A 147 -5.78 10.48 -1.48
N LYS A 148 -6.85 11.23 -1.78
CA LYS A 148 -7.72 11.93 -0.82
C LYS A 148 -9.08 11.23 -0.76
N LEU A 149 -9.43 10.70 0.41
CA LEU A 149 -10.62 9.86 0.63
C LEU A 149 -11.57 10.51 1.63
N LYS A 150 -12.87 10.57 1.31
CA LYS A 150 -13.88 11.24 2.15
C LYS A 150 -14.40 10.32 3.26
N LYS A 151 -14.22 10.73 4.53
CA LYS A 151 -14.58 9.92 5.71
C LYS A 151 -16.07 9.57 5.77
N SER A 152 -16.93 10.56 5.51
CA SER A 152 -18.38 10.37 5.56
C SER A 152 -18.88 9.35 4.53
N GLU A 153 -18.25 9.30 3.35
CA GLU A 153 -18.61 8.34 2.30
C GLU A 153 -18.21 6.91 2.67
N MET A 154 -17.03 6.76 3.26
CA MET A 154 -16.54 5.46 3.73
C MET A 154 -17.40 4.90 4.88
N LEU A 155 -17.79 5.75 5.83
CA LEU A 155 -18.67 5.36 6.93
C LEU A 155 -20.04 4.93 6.40
N ARG A 156 -20.62 5.71 5.49
CA ARG A 156 -21.93 5.42 4.87
C ARG A 156 -21.95 4.08 4.15
N ARG A 157 -20.83 3.67 3.54
CA ARG A 157 -20.71 2.42 2.76
C ARG A 157 -20.08 1.26 3.53
N GLY A 158 -19.70 1.45 4.80
CA GLY A 158 -19.08 0.42 5.63
C GLY A 158 -17.67 0.01 5.18
N GLN A 159 -16.89 0.92 4.59
CA GLN A 159 -15.60 0.63 3.93
C GLN A 159 -14.38 1.06 4.79
N VAL A 160 -14.56 1.21 6.10
CA VAL A 160 -13.50 1.67 7.01
C VAL A 160 -12.35 0.66 7.09
N GLU A 161 -12.67 -0.63 7.22
CA GLU A 161 -11.66 -1.68 7.34
C GLU A 161 -10.85 -1.87 6.06
N HIS A 162 -11.49 -1.67 4.92
CA HIS A 162 -10.88 -1.67 3.59
C HIS A 162 -9.77 -0.61 3.44
N VAL A 163 -10.04 0.62 3.85
CA VAL A 163 -9.03 1.70 3.82
C VAL A 163 -7.91 1.48 4.84
N LYS A 164 -8.21 0.88 6.00
CA LYS A 164 -7.18 0.51 6.97
C LYS A 164 -6.28 -0.60 6.45
N ALA A 165 -6.85 -1.57 5.72
CA ALA A 165 -6.14 -2.68 5.10
C ALA A 165 -5.20 -2.17 3.99
N GLU A 166 -5.68 -1.29 3.11
CA GLU A 166 -4.86 -0.65 2.08
C GLU A 166 -3.63 0.03 2.69
N ARG A 167 -3.86 0.90 3.70
CA ARG A 167 -2.77 1.60 4.38
C ARG A 167 -1.81 0.65 5.11
N ASN A 168 -2.31 -0.44 5.72
CA ASN A 168 -1.45 -1.43 6.38
C ASN A 168 -0.55 -2.16 5.37
N LEU A 169 -1.13 -2.68 4.27
CA LEU A 169 -0.38 -3.41 3.26
C LEU A 169 0.72 -2.52 2.67
N LEU A 170 0.38 -1.29 2.27
CA LEU A 170 1.34 -0.33 1.73
C LEU A 170 2.44 0.08 2.72
N ALA A 171 2.18 0.01 4.02
CA ALA A 171 3.15 0.33 5.07
C ALA A 171 4.03 -0.87 5.47
N GLU A 172 3.54 -2.09 5.28
CA GLU A 172 4.21 -3.34 5.69
C GLU A 172 4.97 -4.00 4.54
N VAL A 173 4.48 -3.90 3.31
CA VAL A 173 5.05 -4.55 2.12
C VAL A 173 5.95 -3.56 1.38
N ASP A 174 7.26 -3.67 1.60
CA ASP A 174 8.26 -2.95 0.82
C ASP A 174 8.79 -3.87 -0.30
N SER A 175 8.33 -3.62 -1.52
CA SER A 175 8.67 -4.42 -2.70
C SER A 175 8.64 -3.54 -3.94
N ASN A 176 9.60 -3.72 -4.86
CA ASN A 176 9.65 -3.01 -6.13
C ASN A 176 8.40 -3.21 -7.00
N CYS A 177 7.61 -4.25 -6.71
CA CYS A 177 6.41 -4.62 -7.44
C CYS A 177 5.14 -3.91 -6.93
N ILE A 178 5.24 -3.14 -5.83
CA ILE A 178 4.10 -2.51 -5.13
C ILE A 178 4.35 -1.01 -5.06
N VAL A 179 3.30 -0.21 -5.21
CA VAL A 179 3.38 1.26 -5.02
C VAL A 179 3.84 1.58 -3.60
N LYS A 180 4.88 2.42 -3.49
CA LYS A 180 5.47 2.85 -2.23
C LYS A 180 4.64 3.93 -1.53
N LEU A 181 4.33 3.73 -0.25
CA LEU A 181 3.68 4.71 0.62
C LEU A 181 4.72 5.46 1.47
N TYR A 182 4.76 6.79 1.33
CA TYR A 182 5.63 7.68 2.10
C TYR A 182 5.00 8.04 3.44
N CYS A 183 3.73 8.44 3.44
CA CYS A 183 3.01 8.74 4.66
C CYS A 183 1.49 8.71 4.45
N SER A 184 0.75 8.65 5.55
CA SER A 184 -0.69 8.83 5.59
C SER A 184 -1.07 9.75 6.76
N PHE A 185 -2.07 10.60 6.55
CA PHE A 185 -2.57 11.51 7.57
C PHE A 185 -4.06 11.76 7.38
N GLN A 186 -4.67 12.50 8.29
CA GLN A 186 -6.11 12.77 8.25
C GLN A 186 -6.40 14.17 8.79
N ASP A 187 -7.46 14.79 8.28
CA ASP A 187 -8.06 16.00 8.83
C ASP A 187 -9.47 15.70 9.36
N GLU A 188 -10.33 16.70 9.50
CA GLU A 188 -11.70 16.52 10.00
C GLU A 188 -12.61 15.79 9.01
N GLU A 189 -12.35 15.89 7.70
CA GLU A 189 -13.25 15.42 6.63
C GLU A 189 -12.66 14.28 5.80
N TYR A 190 -11.33 14.21 5.69
CA TYR A 190 -10.62 13.36 4.73
C TYR A 190 -9.50 12.53 5.37
N LEU A 191 -9.18 11.44 4.69
CA LEU A 191 -7.99 10.64 4.87
C LEU A 191 -7.08 10.83 3.65
N TYR A 192 -5.77 10.83 3.89
CA TYR A 192 -4.76 11.08 2.87
C TYR A 192 -3.73 9.96 2.84
N LEU A 193 -3.32 9.55 1.65
CA LEU A 193 -2.18 8.67 1.38
C LEU A 193 -1.24 9.39 0.42
N ILE A 194 0.02 9.53 0.81
CA ILE A 194 1.10 10.10 -0.01
C ILE A 194 1.94 8.96 -0.55
N MET A 195 1.87 8.75 -1.85
CA MET A 195 2.45 7.61 -2.56
C MET A 195 3.45 8.09 -3.61
N GLU A 196 4.31 7.19 -4.08
CA GLU A 196 5.15 7.49 -5.25
C GLU A 196 4.27 7.82 -6.46
N TYR A 197 4.69 8.83 -7.22
CA TYR A 197 4.04 9.16 -8.49
C TYR A 197 4.63 8.30 -9.61
N LEU A 198 3.77 7.62 -10.35
CA LEU A 198 4.13 6.72 -11.45
C LEU A 198 3.69 7.34 -12.79
N PRO A 199 4.57 8.03 -13.51
CA PRO A 199 4.19 8.83 -14.68
C PRO A 199 3.82 8.01 -15.92
N GLY A 200 4.04 6.69 -15.90
CA GLY A 200 3.69 5.79 -17.00
C GLY A 200 2.19 5.51 -17.13
N GLY A 201 1.38 5.98 -16.19
CA GLY A 201 -0.07 5.73 -16.17
C GLY A 201 -0.39 4.29 -15.76
N ASP A 202 -1.54 3.80 -16.19
CA ASP A 202 -2.03 2.45 -15.89
C ASP A 202 -2.06 1.54 -17.14
N MET A 203 -2.09 0.22 -16.92
CA MET A 203 -2.11 -0.77 -17.98
C MET A 203 -3.40 -0.70 -18.83
N MET A 204 -4.53 -0.24 -18.25
CA MET A 204 -5.75 -0.03 -19.04
C MET A 204 -5.52 1.03 -20.11
N THR A 205 -4.91 2.16 -19.76
CA THR A 205 -4.55 3.23 -20.70
C THR A 205 -3.57 2.75 -21.77
N LEU A 206 -2.61 1.89 -21.42
CA LEU A 206 -1.72 1.26 -22.42
C LEU A 206 -2.49 0.37 -23.40
N LEU A 207 -3.39 -0.48 -22.91
CA LEU A 207 -4.23 -1.35 -23.74
C LEU A 207 -5.19 -0.55 -24.64
N MET A 208 -5.72 0.58 -24.15
CA MET A 208 -6.52 1.51 -24.94
C MET A 208 -5.75 2.17 -26.10
N ARG A 209 -4.42 2.27 -26.00
CA ARG A 209 -3.57 2.87 -27.03
C ARG A 209 -3.03 1.86 -28.03
N LYS A 210 -2.70 0.65 -27.57
CA LYS A 210 -2.06 -0.39 -28.40
C LYS A 210 -3.05 -1.41 -28.94
N ASP A 211 -4.31 -1.41 -28.48
CA ASP A 211 -5.36 -2.39 -28.75
C ASP A 211 -5.06 -3.79 -28.22
N THR A 212 -3.89 -4.33 -28.54
CA THR A 212 -3.37 -5.63 -28.10
C THR A 212 -1.86 -5.53 -27.86
N LEU A 213 -1.32 -6.45 -27.06
CA LEU A 213 0.10 -6.64 -26.85
C LEU A 213 0.55 -7.91 -27.58
N THR A 214 1.79 -7.89 -28.05
CA THR A 214 2.44 -9.12 -28.54
C THR A 214 2.64 -10.11 -27.39
N GLU A 215 2.79 -11.40 -27.70
CA GLU A 215 3.04 -12.39 -26.64
C GLU A 215 4.31 -12.11 -25.84
N ASP A 216 5.33 -11.49 -26.44
CA ASP A 216 6.56 -11.14 -25.73
C ASP A 216 6.34 -9.98 -24.75
N GLU A 217 5.61 -8.94 -25.15
CA GLU A 217 5.21 -7.83 -24.28
C GLU A 217 4.28 -8.32 -23.16
N ALA A 218 3.28 -9.13 -23.50
CA ALA A 218 2.36 -9.71 -22.52
C ALA A 218 3.11 -10.63 -21.54
N ARG A 219 4.07 -11.43 -22.00
CA ARG A 219 4.87 -12.31 -21.12
C ARG A 219 5.66 -11.53 -20.09
N PHE A 220 6.21 -10.39 -20.48
CA PHE A 220 6.87 -9.47 -19.58
C PHE A 220 5.91 -8.96 -18.49
N TYR A 221 4.79 -8.34 -18.87
CA TYR A 221 3.85 -7.74 -17.90
C TYR A 221 3.08 -8.76 -17.05
N VAL A 222 2.70 -9.90 -17.63
CA VAL A 222 2.12 -11.02 -16.87
C VAL A 222 3.16 -11.55 -15.89
N GLY A 223 4.43 -11.65 -16.28
CA GLY A 223 5.52 -12.05 -15.38
C GLY A 223 5.68 -11.11 -14.18
N GLU A 224 5.71 -9.80 -14.42
CA GLU A 224 5.76 -8.80 -13.33
C GLU A 224 4.53 -8.86 -12.43
N THR A 225 3.34 -9.08 -13.03
CA THR A 225 2.09 -9.23 -12.27
C THR A 225 2.13 -10.48 -11.39
N VAL A 226 2.72 -11.59 -11.86
CA VAL A 226 2.95 -12.78 -11.03
C VAL A 226 3.84 -12.47 -9.82
N LEU A 227 4.91 -11.69 -10.00
CA LEU A 227 5.79 -11.28 -8.90
C LEU A 227 5.07 -10.35 -7.90
N ALA A 228 4.27 -9.41 -8.38
CA ALA A 228 3.49 -8.50 -7.54
C ALA A 228 2.44 -9.26 -6.69
N ILE A 229 1.66 -10.15 -7.32
CA ILE A 229 0.65 -10.97 -6.62
C ILE A 229 1.33 -11.91 -5.62
N GLU A 230 2.43 -12.56 -6.00
CA GLU A 230 3.19 -13.42 -5.08
C GLU A 230 3.71 -12.63 -3.87
N SER A 231 4.15 -11.38 -4.08
CA SER A 231 4.66 -10.51 -3.01
C SER A 231 3.60 -10.22 -1.94
N ILE A 232 2.36 -9.91 -2.34
CA ILE A 232 1.27 -9.66 -1.38
C ILE A 232 0.76 -10.95 -0.73
N HIS A 233 0.70 -12.06 -1.48
CA HIS A 233 0.28 -13.37 -0.95
C HIS A 233 1.26 -13.88 0.12
N LYS A 234 2.57 -13.66 -0.06
CA LYS A 234 3.60 -13.97 0.95
C LYS A 234 3.40 -13.23 2.28
N HIS A 235 2.74 -12.07 2.25
CA HIS A 235 2.38 -11.29 3.43
C HIS A 235 0.94 -11.55 3.90
N ASN A 236 0.32 -12.65 3.43
CA ASN A 236 -1.03 -13.07 3.80
C ASN A 236 -2.14 -12.06 3.44
N TYR A 237 -1.96 -11.33 2.34
CA TYR A 237 -3.00 -10.48 1.76
C TYR A 237 -3.55 -11.08 0.48
N ILE A 238 -4.86 -10.97 0.28
CA ILE A 238 -5.52 -11.24 -1.01
C ILE A 238 -5.95 -9.90 -1.60
N HIS A 239 -5.68 -9.66 -2.89
CA HIS A 239 -6.01 -8.39 -3.53
C HIS A 239 -7.51 -8.22 -3.81
N ARG A 240 -8.13 -9.25 -4.41
CA ARG A 240 -9.56 -9.34 -4.78
C ARG A 240 -10.05 -8.40 -5.88
N ASP A 241 -9.23 -7.44 -6.30
CA ASP A 241 -9.55 -6.49 -7.39
C ASP A 241 -8.38 -6.30 -8.36
N ILE A 242 -7.75 -7.39 -8.78
CA ILE A 242 -6.69 -7.33 -9.80
C ILE A 242 -7.33 -7.02 -11.15
N LYS A 243 -6.96 -5.89 -11.75
CA LYS A 243 -7.46 -5.38 -13.03
C LYS A 243 -6.43 -4.43 -13.65
N PRO A 244 -6.47 -4.16 -14.97
CA PRO A 244 -5.45 -3.34 -15.62
C PRO A 244 -5.32 -1.91 -15.07
N ASP A 245 -6.40 -1.31 -14.55
CA ASP A 245 -6.38 0.04 -13.97
C ASP A 245 -5.54 0.11 -12.67
N ASN A 246 -5.38 -1.03 -11.99
CA ASN A 246 -4.62 -1.14 -10.76
C ASN A 246 -3.14 -1.52 -11.00
N LEU A 247 -2.76 -1.80 -12.25
CA LEU A 247 -1.39 -2.10 -12.68
C LEU A 247 -0.76 -0.83 -13.25
N LEU A 248 0.01 -0.11 -12.44
CA LEU A 248 0.62 1.17 -12.80
C LEU A 248 2.01 0.98 -13.39
N LEU A 249 2.44 1.88 -14.27
CA LEU A 249 3.74 1.85 -14.92
C LEU A 249 4.63 2.99 -14.42
N ASP A 250 5.86 2.66 -14.05
CA ASP A 250 6.86 3.67 -13.73
C ASP A 250 7.45 4.33 -14.99
N LYS A 251 8.36 5.30 -14.80
CA LYS A 251 9.02 6.02 -15.91
C LYS A 251 9.87 5.11 -16.81
N SER A 252 10.33 3.98 -16.30
CA SER A 252 11.08 2.97 -17.06
C SER A 252 10.19 1.93 -17.73
N GLY A 253 8.88 1.96 -17.45
CA GLY A 253 7.90 1.04 -18.01
C GLY A 253 7.69 -0.25 -17.23
N HIS A 254 8.27 -0.36 -16.02
CA HIS A 254 8.04 -1.50 -15.13
C HIS A 254 6.71 -1.35 -14.38
N MET A 255 6.03 -2.47 -14.16
CA MET A 255 4.72 -2.51 -13.52
C MET A 255 4.81 -2.55 -11.99
N LYS A 256 3.97 -1.75 -11.34
CA LYS A 256 3.71 -1.77 -9.89
C LYS A 256 2.22 -1.89 -9.60
N LEU A 257 1.87 -2.75 -8.66
CA LEU A 257 0.49 -2.95 -8.23
C LEU A 257 0.06 -1.84 -7.25
N SER A 258 -1.17 -1.37 -7.44
CA SER A 258 -1.79 -0.28 -6.67
C SER A 258 -3.23 -0.64 -6.25
N ASP A 259 -3.86 0.26 -5.48
CA ASP A 259 -5.26 0.20 -5.03
C ASP A 259 -5.65 -1.07 -4.26
N PHE A 260 -5.09 -1.19 -3.05
CA PHE A 260 -5.35 -2.28 -2.12
C PHE A 260 -6.64 -2.06 -1.29
N GLY A 261 -7.53 -1.18 -1.73
CA GLY A 261 -8.77 -0.84 -1.03
C GLY A 261 -9.68 -2.04 -0.82
N LEU A 262 -9.59 -3.06 -1.67
CA LEU A 262 -10.31 -4.32 -1.51
C LEU A 262 -9.44 -5.43 -0.92
N CYS A 263 -8.26 -5.16 -0.37
CA CYS A 263 -7.44 -6.21 0.24
C CYS A 263 -8.05 -6.72 1.56
N LYS A 264 -7.85 -8.01 1.84
CA LYS A 264 -8.19 -8.60 3.14
C LYS A 264 -7.01 -9.41 3.68
N PRO A 265 -6.60 -9.24 4.95
CA PRO A 265 -5.67 -10.15 5.59
C PRO A 265 -6.32 -11.54 5.75
N LEU A 266 -5.51 -12.58 5.63
CA LEU A 266 -5.95 -13.95 5.92
C LEU A 266 -6.07 -14.14 7.45
N ASP A 267 -7.30 -14.10 7.96
CA ASP A 267 -7.57 -14.46 9.36
C ASP A 267 -7.49 -15.99 9.54
N CYS A 268 -6.33 -16.50 9.98
CA CYS A 268 -6.09 -17.93 10.15
C CYS A 268 -6.83 -18.57 11.36
N THR A 269 -7.84 -17.92 11.95
CA THR A 269 -8.48 -18.36 13.19
C THR A 269 -9.94 -18.82 13.09
N ASN A 270 -10.58 -18.83 11.92
CA ASN A 270 -11.93 -19.40 11.78
C ASN A 270 -12.23 -19.97 10.38
N LEU A 271 -11.43 -20.93 9.93
CA LEU A 271 -11.90 -21.90 8.93
C LEU A 271 -12.53 -23.09 9.68
N GLN A 272 -13.70 -22.86 10.29
CA GLN A 272 -14.55 -23.98 10.69
C GLN A 272 -15.46 -24.33 9.52
N GLU A 273 -15.15 -25.47 8.91
CA GLU A 273 -16.03 -26.20 8.01
C GLU A 273 -17.30 -26.60 8.77
N LYS A 274 -18.38 -25.84 8.60
CA LYS A 274 -19.75 -26.27 8.89
C LYS A 274 -20.68 -25.25 8.27
N ASP A 275 -21.11 -25.55 7.04
CA ASP A 275 -22.43 -25.25 6.45
C ASP A 275 -22.38 -25.50 4.93
N PHE A 276 -22.22 -26.75 4.51
CA PHE A 276 -22.38 -27.12 3.08
C PHE A 276 -23.10 -28.46 2.92
N THR A 277 -24.36 -28.51 3.30
CA THR A 277 -25.31 -29.53 2.83
C THR A 277 -26.71 -28.94 2.67
N ALA A 278 -26.92 -28.05 1.68
CA ALA A 278 -28.28 -27.59 1.32
C ALA A 278 -28.42 -26.96 -0.08
N ALA A 279 -27.58 -27.31 -1.06
CA ALA A 279 -27.63 -26.66 -2.39
C ALA A 279 -27.50 -27.62 -3.58
N ASN A 280 -28.04 -28.84 -3.47
CA ASN A 280 -28.05 -29.81 -4.57
C ASN A 280 -29.44 -30.16 -5.13
N ASN A 281 -30.51 -29.44 -4.75
CA ASN A 281 -31.88 -29.74 -5.21
C ASN A 281 -32.59 -28.54 -5.85
N LEU A 282 -31.99 -27.91 -6.87
CA LEU A 282 -32.76 -27.08 -7.80
C LEU A 282 -32.13 -27.05 -9.19
N SER A 283 -32.01 -28.23 -9.81
CA SER A 283 -31.79 -28.37 -11.24
C SER A 283 -33.06 -28.95 -11.85
N GLY A 284 -33.95 -28.08 -12.32
CA GLY A 284 -35.18 -28.48 -13.00
C GLY A 284 -35.98 -27.27 -13.49
N ALA A 285 -36.09 -27.17 -14.83
CA ALA A 285 -36.98 -26.31 -15.60
C ALA A 285 -36.65 -24.80 -15.67
N LEU A 286 -36.09 -24.37 -16.80
CA LEU A 286 -36.77 -23.42 -17.69
C LEU A 286 -36.12 -23.48 -19.09
N GLN A 287 -36.90 -23.94 -20.05
CA GLN A 287 -36.55 -23.98 -21.47
C GLN A 287 -36.84 -22.63 -22.15
N SER A 288 -36.13 -22.39 -23.25
CA SER A 288 -36.63 -21.75 -24.48
C SER A 288 -37.18 -20.33 -24.35
N ASP A 289 -36.34 -19.35 -24.68
CA ASP A 289 -36.82 -18.06 -25.18
C ASP A 289 -36.09 -17.72 -26.48
N GLY A 290 -36.80 -17.91 -27.60
CA GLY A 290 -36.34 -17.68 -28.96
C GLY A 290 -36.18 -16.21 -29.27
N ARG A 291 -35.09 -15.60 -28.80
CA ARG A 291 -34.63 -14.29 -29.28
C ARG A 291 -33.68 -14.49 -30.46
N PRO A 292 -33.79 -13.71 -31.54
CA PRO A 292 -32.85 -13.81 -32.65
C PRO A 292 -31.42 -13.60 -32.12
N ALA A 293 -30.51 -14.49 -32.48
CA ALA A 293 -29.11 -14.38 -32.12
C ALA A 293 -28.59 -13.03 -32.60
N VAL A 294 -28.18 -12.17 -31.66
CA VAL A 294 -27.44 -10.94 -31.97
C VAL A 294 -26.27 -11.34 -32.87
N PRO A 295 -26.03 -10.65 -34.01
CA PRO A 295 -24.93 -10.98 -34.91
C PRO A 295 -23.64 -11.12 -34.09
N LYS A 296 -22.92 -12.23 -34.29
CA LYS A 296 -21.62 -12.44 -33.64
C LYS A 296 -20.68 -11.32 -34.11
N ARG A 297 -20.40 -10.37 -33.22
CA ARG A 297 -19.46 -9.27 -33.48
C ARG A 297 -18.08 -9.86 -33.78
N THR A 298 -17.38 -9.33 -34.77
CA THR A 298 -15.98 -9.68 -35.05
C THR A 298 -15.07 -9.30 -33.86
N GLN A 299 -13.84 -9.83 -33.79
CA GLN A 299 -12.89 -9.46 -32.73
C GLN A 299 -12.71 -7.93 -32.65
N GLN A 300 -12.53 -7.27 -33.80
CA GLN A 300 -12.30 -5.83 -33.88
C GLN A 300 -13.54 -5.01 -33.47
N GLU A 301 -14.75 -5.47 -33.81
CA GLU A 301 -16.00 -4.86 -33.34
C GLU A 301 -16.18 -4.99 -31.83
N GLN A 302 -15.82 -6.15 -31.25
CA GLN A 302 -15.86 -6.36 -29.79
C GLN A 302 -14.87 -5.45 -29.06
N LEU A 303 -13.65 -5.33 -29.58
CA LEU A 303 -12.63 -4.42 -29.06
C LEU A 303 -13.12 -2.97 -29.06
N LEU A 304 -13.57 -2.44 -30.21
CA LEU A 304 -14.04 -1.05 -30.32
C LEU A 304 -15.22 -0.78 -29.36
N HIS A 305 -16.11 -1.77 -29.23
CA HIS A 305 -17.24 -1.69 -28.32
C HIS A 305 -16.81 -1.69 -26.84
N TRP A 306 -15.86 -2.57 -26.49
CA TRP A 306 -15.23 -2.60 -25.17
C TRP A 306 -14.59 -1.26 -24.83
N GLN A 307 -13.74 -0.72 -25.71
CA GLN A 307 -13.03 0.55 -25.48
C GLN A 307 -14.00 1.71 -25.24
N ARG A 308 -15.08 1.81 -26.04
CA ARG A 308 -16.12 2.84 -25.85
C ARG A 308 -16.82 2.71 -24.50
N ASN A 309 -17.24 1.50 -24.14
CA ASN A 309 -17.98 1.26 -22.90
C ASN A 309 -17.08 1.35 -21.66
N ARG A 310 -15.82 0.97 -21.78
CA ARG A 310 -14.87 1.00 -20.68
C ARG A 310 -14.59 2.42 -20.22
N ARG A 311 -14.43 3.38 -21.13
CA ARG A 311 -14.34 4.81 -20.80
C ARG A 311 -15.55 5.29 -19.99
N MET A 312 -16.77 4.85 -20.32
CA MET A 312 -17.97 5.20 -19.54
C MET A 312 -18.00 4.49 -18.16
N LEU A 313 -17.56 3.23 -18.11
CA LEU A 313 -17.62 2.40 -16.90
C LEU A 313 -16.53 2.72 -15.86
N ALA A 314 -15.37 3.26 -16.29
CA ALA A 314 -14.33 3.74 -15.40
C ALA A 314 -14.84 4.79 -14.39
N TYR A 315 -15.89 5.53 -14.77
CA TYR A 315 -16.54 6.55 -13.93
C TYR A 315 -17.75 6.05 -13.14
N SER A 316 -18.16 4.80 -13.33
CA SER A 316 -19.33 4.22 -12.67
C SER A 316 -18.96 3.58 -11.34
N THR A 317 -19.74 3.87 -10.29
CA THR A 317 -19.55 3.31 -8.94
C THR A 317 -19.68 1.78 -8.85
N VAL A 318 -20.25 1.13 -9.86
CA VAL A 318 -20.52 -0.32 -9.86
C VAL A 318 -19.39 -1.12 -10.53
N GLY A 319 -18.45 -0.45 -11.22
CA GLY A 319 -17.35 -1.10 -11.94
C GLY A 319 -17.82 -2.12 -12.98
N THR A 320 -16.91 -2.93 -13.51
CA THR A 320 -17.24 -4.04 -14.42
C THR A 320 -16.68 -5.35 -13.87
N PRO A 321 -17.48 -6.43 -13.77
CA PRO A 321 -17.07 -7.66 -13.09
C PRO A 321 -16.12 -8.54 -13.92
N ASP A 322 -15.54 -8.04 -15.01
CA ASP A 322 -14.87 -8.85 -16.04
C ASP A 322 -13.70 -9.69 -15.52
N TYR A 323 -13.04 -9.22 -14.46
CA TYR A 323 -11.86 -9.86 -13.87
C TYR A 323 -12.19 -10.67 -12.60
N ILE A 324 -13.45 -10.69 -12.17
CA ILE A 324 -13.86 -11.34 -10.92
C ILE A 324 -13.95 -12.85 -11.11
N ALA A 325 -13.37 -13.60 -10.16
CA ALA A 325 -13.42 -15.05 -10.16
C ALA A 325 -14.83 -15.60 -9.84
N PRO A 326 -15.24 -16.75 -10.42
CA PRO A 326 -16.58 -17.30 -10.23
C PRO A 326 -16.89 -17.64 -8.77
N GLU A 327 -15.92 -18.12 -8.00
CA GLU A 327 -16.09 -18.42 -6.57
C GLU A 327 -16.35 -17.17 -5.71
N VAL A 328 -15.81 -16.01 -6.13
CA VAL A 328 -16.07 -14.70 -5.48
C VAL A 328 -17.51 -14.26 -5.76
N LEU A 329 -17.99 -14.41 -7.01
CA LEU A 329 -19.38 -14.11 -7.38
C LEU A 329 -20.38 -15.03 -6.67
N LEU A 330 -20.05 -16.32 -6.54
CA LEU A 330 -20.91 -17.33 -5.93
C LEU A 330 -20.85 -17.33 -4.39
N LYS A 331 -19.98 -16.51 -3.78
CA LYS A 331 -19.78 -16.41 -2.32
C LYS A 331 -19.51 -17.75 -1.64
N LYS A 332 -18.87 -18.70 -2.32
CA LYS A 332 -18.61 -20.07 -1.83
C LYS A 332 -17.42 -20.18 -0.86
N GLY A 333 -16.95 -19.05 -0.33
CA GLY A 333 -15.59 -18.95 0.22
C GLY A 333 -14.58 -18.88 -0.91
N TYR A 334 -13.53 -18.09 -0.71
CA TYR A 334 -12.44 -17.91 -1.67
C TYR A 334 -11.15 -17.63 -0.91
N GLY A 335 -10.03 -18.04 -1.48
CA GLY A 335 -8.68 -17.76 -0.98
C GLY A 335 -7.89 -16.89 -1.96
N MET A 336 -6.57 -17.01 -1.88
CA MET A 336 -5.61 -16.25 -2.69
C MET A 336 -5.68 -16.58 -4.19
N GLU A 337 -6.23 -17.75 -4.52
CA GLU A 337 -6.37 -18.24 -5.88
C GLU A 337 -7.29 -17.41 -6.77
N CYS A 338 -8.17 -16.57 -6.21
CA CYS A 338 -9.02 -15.69 -7.00
C CYS A 338 -8.20 -14.66 -7.79
N ASP A 339 -7.07 -14.20 -7.26
CA ASP A 339 -6.20 -13.22 -7.94
C ASP A 339 -5.55 -13.84 -9.20
N TRP A 340 -5.30 -15.15 -9.20
CA TRP A 340 -4.78 -15.87 -10.36
C TRP A 340 -5.81 -16.02 -11.49
N TRP A 341 -7.11 -16.05 -11.17
CA TRP A 341 -8.16 -15.96 -12.19
C TRP A 341 -8.14 -14.60 -12.88
N SER A 342 -8.07 -13.54 -12.09
CA SER A 342 -7.99 -12.17 -12.61
C SER A 342 -6.76 -11.99 -13.52
N LEU A 343 -5.61 -12.56 -13.15
CA LEU A 343 -4.42 -12.59 -14.01
C LEU A 343 -4.69 -13.27 -15.36
N GLY A 344 -5.41 -14.41 -15.37
CA GLY A 344 -5.79 -15.09 -16.60
C GLY A 344 -6.72 -14.26 -17.50
N ALA A 345 -7.65 -13.51 -16.90
CA ALA A 345 -8.54 -12.61 -17.61
C ALA A 345 -7.78 -11.41 -18.21
N ILE A 346 -6.82 -10.84 -17.47
CA ILE A 346 -5.94 -9.76 -17.95
C ILE A 346 -5.03 -10.25 -19.07
N MET A 347 -4.43 -11.44 -18.93
CA MET A 347 -3.60 -12.04 -19.97
C MET A 347 -4.40 -12.23 -21.26
N TYR A 348 -5.65 -12.71 -21.16
CA TYR A 348 -6.54 -12.81 -22.31
C TYR A 348 -6.80 -11.42 -22.93
N GLU A 349 -7.11 -10.40 -22.13
CA GLU A 349 -7.35 -9.05 -22.63
C GLU A 349 -6.11 -8.46 -23.31
N MET A 350 -4.91 -8.63 -22.75
CA MET A 350 -3.66 -8.19 -23.37
C MET A 350 -3.49 -8.78 -24.78
N LEU A 351 -3.81 -10.06 -24.95
CA LEU A 351 -3.55 -10.77 -26.20
C LEU A 351 -4.71 -10.70 -27.22
N VAL A 352 -5.94 -10.52 -26.75
CA VAL A 352 -7.16 -10.54 -27.59
C VAL A 352 -7.77 -9.15 -27.76
N GLY A 353 -7.52 -8.24 -26.82
CA GLY A 353 -7.95 -6.83 -26.83
C GLY A 353 -9.19 -6.53 -25.98
N TYR A 354 -9.89 -7.55 -25.49
CA TYR A 354 -11.05 -7.38 -24.59
C TYR A 354 -11.13 -8.55 -23.60
N PRO A 355 -11.78 -8.37 -22.43
CA PRO A 355 -11.89 -9.44 -21.44
C PRO A 355 -12.68 -10.66 -21.95
N PRO A 356 -12.34 -11.89 -21.50
CA PRO A 356 -12.89 -13.13 -22.06
C PRO A 356 -14.41 -13.28 -21.90
N PHE A 357 -14.99 -12.64 -20.88
CA PHE A 357 -16.41 -12.74 -20.56
C PHE A 357 -17.19 -11.45 -20.79
N TYR A 358 -16.58 -10.50 -21.50
CA TYR A 358 -17.17 -9.19 -21.74
C TYR A 358 -18.58 -9.27 -22.37
N SER A 359 -19.47 -8.42 -21.89
CA SER A 359 -20.84 -8.25 -22.37
C SER A 359 -21.33 -6.83 -22.15
N ASP A 360 -22.37 -6.46 -22.90
CA ASP A 360 -22.98 -5.12 -22.84
C ASP A 360 -23.58 -4.84 -21.44
N GLU A 361 -24.09 -5.86 -20.74
CA GLU A 361 -24.67 -5.74 -19.41
C GLU A 361 -23.83 -6.48 -18.34
N PRO A 362 -23.50 -5.87 -17.19
CA PRO A 362 -22.71 -6.49 -16.13
C PRO A 362 -23.25 -7.84 -15.64
N MET A 363 -24.58 -7.99 -15.56
CA MET A 363 -25.19 -9.25 -15.13
C MET A 363 -25.01 -10.36 -16.17
N SER A 364 -24.95 -10.01 -17.46
CA SER A 364 -24.62 -10.94 -18.54
C SER A 364 -23.16 -11.40 -18.41
N THR A 365 -22.23 -10.47 -18.13
CA THR A 365 -20.83 -10.80 -17.81
C THR A 365 -20.75 -11.78 -16.64
N CYS A 366 -21.44 -11.51 -15.53
CA CYS A 366 -21.50 -12.45 -14.38
C CYS A 366 -22.00 -13.85 -14.78
N ARG A 367 -23.06 -13.93 -15.61
CA ARG A 367 -23.58 -15.23 -16.11
C ARG A 367 -22.55 -15.96 -16.98
N LYS A 368 -21.82 -15.24 -17.82
CA LYS A 368 -20.73 -15.82 -18.64
C LYS A 368 -19.58 -16.33 -17.76
N ILE A 369 -19.19 -15.58 -16.73
CA ILE A 369 -18.14 -15.97 -15.76
C ILE A 369 -18.55 -17.25 -15.02
N VAL A 370 -19.77 -17.33 -14.48
CA VAL A 370 -20.24 -18.53 -13.78
C VAL A 370 -20.28 -19.75 -14.73
N ASN A 371 -20.61 -19.52 -16.01
CA ASN A 371 -20.64 -20.53 -17.06
C ASN A 371 -19.38 -20.51 -17.95
N TRP A 372 -18.22 -20.18 -17.39
CA TRP A 372 -16.98 -19.95 -18.15
C TRP A 372 -16.61 -21.12 -19.08
N ARG A 373 -16.90 -22.37 -18.70
CA ARG A 373 -16.58 -23.57 -19.50
C ARG A 373 -17.18 -23.55 -20.90
N THR A 374 -18.34 -22.91 -21.08
CA THR A 374 -19.03 -22.82 -22.38
C THR A 374 -18.80 -21.47 -23.08
N HIS A 375 -18.28 -20.48 -22.35
CA HIS A 375 -18.15 -19.10 -22.82
C HIS A 375 -16.71 -18.66 -23.08
N LEU A 376 -15.71 -19.31 -22.48
CA LEU A 376 -14.31 -19.07 -22.78
C LEU A 376 -14.02 -19.59 -24.20
N LYS A 377 -13.79 -18.65 -25.12
CA LYS A 377 -13.52 -18.92 -26.53
C LYS A 377 -12.40 -18.00 -27.00
N PHE A 378 -11.55 -18.50 -27.89
CA PHE A 378 -10.45 -17.74 -28.45
C PHE A 378 -10.78 -17.39 -29.92
N PRO A 379 -10.79 -16.10 -30.30
CA PRO A 379 -10.91 -15.70 -31.70
C PRO A 379 -9.76 -16.28 -32.54
N GLU A 380 -10.05 -16.73 -33.75
CA GLU A 380 -9.03 -17.28 -34.65
C GLU A 380 -8.07 -16.17 -35.12
N GLU A 381 -8.60 -14.95 -35.23
CA GLU A 381 -7.89 -13.75 -35.65
C GLU A 381 -6.77 -13.33 -34.69
N ALA A 382 -6.89 -13.68 -33.40
CA ALA A 382 -5.91 -13.36 -32.37
C ALA A 382 -4.60 -14.17 -32.50
N LYS A 383 -4.58 -15.27 -33.28
CA LYS A 383 -3.38 -16.08 -33.59
C LYS A 383 -2.51 -16.48 -32.38
N LEU A 384 -3.13 -16.75 -31.24
CA LEU A 384 -2.42 -17.10 -30.00
C LEU A 384 -1.70 -18.45 -30.09
N SER A 385 -0.52 -18.53 -29.49
CA SER A 385 0.25 -19.76 -29.35
C SER A 385 -0.50 -20.81 -28.53
N PRO A 386 -0.22 -22.12 -28.75
CA PRO A 386 -0.75 -23.18 -27.92
C PRO A 386 -0.44 -22.98 -26.43
N GLU A 387 0.77 -22.52 -26.12
CA GLU A 387 1.24 -22.29 -24.75
C GLU A 387 0.49 -21.12 -24.08
N ALA A 388 0.17 -20.05 -24.81
CA ALA A 388 -0.63 -18.94 -24.30
C ALA A 388 -2.06 -19.40 -23.97
N LYS A 389 -2.69 -20.13 -24.89
CA LYS A 389 -4.03 -20.70 -24.69
C LYS A 389 -4.06 -21.64 -23.49
N ASP A 390 -3.06 -22.51 -23.37
CA ASP A 390 -2.92 -23.46 -22.26
C ASP A 390 -2.79 -22.75 -20.90
N LEU A 391 -1.94 -21.72 -20.80
CA LEU A 391 -1.80 -20.93 -19.58
C LEU A 391 -3.11 -20.24 -19.20
N ILE A 392 -3.78 -19.58 -20.15
CA ILE A 392 -5.07 -18.92 -19.91
C ILE A 392 -6.10 -19.93 -19.41
N CYS A 393 -6.19 -21.11 -20.03
CA CYS A 393 -7.15 -22.15 -19.63
C CYS A 393 -6.86 -22.71 -18.23
N LYS A 394 -5.58 -22.80 -17.84
CA LYS A 394 -5.17 -23.26 -16.51
C LYS A 394 -5.30 -22.20 -15.41
N LEU A 395 -5.39 -20.92 -15.76
CA LEU A 395 -5.75 -19.83 -14.84
C LEU A 395 -7.26 -19.64 -14.75
N LEU A 396 -7.96 -19.68 -15.89
CA LEU A 396 -9.41 -19.56 -16.01
C LEU A 396 -10.12 -20.91 -15.87
N CYS A 397 -9.88 -21.59 -14.74
CA CYS A 397 -10.57 -22.83 -14.40
C CYS A 397 -11.07 -22.88 -12.95
N ASN A 398 -11.62 -24.03 -12.54
CA ASN A 398 -12.02 -24.22 -11.14
C ASN A 398 -10.80 -24.12 -10.21
N VAL A 399 -11.06 -23.65 -8.99
CA VAL A 399 -10.07 -23.43 -7.92
C VAL A 399 -9.15 -24.62 -7.69
N GLU A 400 -9.68 -25.85 -7.67
CA GLU A 400 -8.92 -27.05 -7.31
C GLU A 400 -7.85 -27.43 -8.34
N LYS A 401 -8.03 -26.99 -9.60
CA LYS A 401 -7.12 -27.27 -10.72
C LYS A 401 -6.37 -26.02 -11.18
N ARG A 402 -6.68 -24.86 -10.61
CA ARG A 402 -6.11 -23.57 -11.04
C ARG A 402 -4.62 -23.53 -10.72
N LEU A 403 -3.82 -23.10 -11.70
CA LEU A 403 -2.40 -22.84 -11.43
C LEU A 403 -2.27 -21.72 -10.40
N GLY A 404 -1.33 -21.89 -9.46
CA GLY A 404 -1.10 -20.93 -8.39
C GLY A 404 -1.81 -21.28 -7.09
N THR A 405 -2.71 -22.26 -7.08
CA THR A 405 -3.36 -22.76 -5.86
C THR A 405 -2.35 -23.34 -4.87
N LYS A 406 -1.26 -23.97 -5.35
CA LYS A 406 -0.15 -24.41 -4.48
C LYS A 406 0.97 -23.37 -4.34
N GLY A 407 0.75 -22.18 -4.88
CA GLY A 407 1.70 -21.06 -4.90
C GLY A 407 2.19 -20.71 -6.30
N ALA A 408 2.73 -19.50 -6.43
CA ALA A 408 3.11 -18.91 -7.71
C ALA A 408 4.17 -19.70 -8.50
N HIS A 409 4.93 -20.59 -7.86
CA HIS A 409 5.93 -21.44 -8.53
C HIS A 409 5.32 -22.32 -9.63
N GLU A 410 4.06 -22.76 -9.49
CA GLU A 410 3.37 -23.54 -10.54
C GLU A 410 3.17 -22.71 -11.82
N ILE A 411 2.83 -21.42 -11.66
CA ILE A 411 2.67 -20.47 -12.77
C ILE A 411 4.04 -20.18 -13.40
N LYS A 412 5.05 -19.91 -12.58
CA LYS A 412 6.42 -19.58 -13.03
C LYS A 412 7.08 -20.70 -13.84
N ALA A 413 6.71 -21.95 -13.56
CA ALA A 413 7.21 -23.13 -14.26
C ALA A 413 6.50 -23.41 -15.60
N HIS A 414 5.46 -22.65 -15.94
CA HIS A 414 4.69 -22.90 -17.16
C HIS A 414 5.55 -22.65 -18.42
N PRO A 415 5.48 -23.51 -19.47
CA PRO A 415 6.28 -23.37 -20.69
C PRO A 415 6.13 -22.02 -21.40
N TRP A 416 4.99 -21.35 -21.25
CA TRP A 416 4.78 -20.01 -21.81
C TRP A 416 5.75 -18.95 -21.27
N PHE A 417 6.30 -19.14 -20.07
CA PHE A 417 7.33 -18.27 -19.49
C PHE A 417 8.78 -18.70 -19.81
N LYS A 418 8.97 -19.62 -20.77
CA LYS A 418 10.31 -20.06 -21.16
C LYS A 418 11.19 -18.86 -21.54
N GLY A 419 12.34 -18.76 -20.90
CA GLY A 419 13.30 -17.67 -21.10
C GLY A 419 13.14 -16.48 -20.16
N ILE A 420 12.12 -16.45 -19.30
CA ILE A 420 12.02 -15.44 -18.24
C ILE A 420 13.01 -15.73 -17.11
N GLU A 421 13.78 -14.70 -16.77
CA GLU A 421 14.64 -14.67 -15.60
C GLU A 421 13.96 -13.93 -14.45
N TRP A 422 13.21 -14.67 -13.62
CA TRP A 422 12.33 -14.10 -12.59
C TRP A 422 13.04 -13.14 -11.61
N ASP A 423 14.27 -13.45 -11.18
CA ASP A 423 15.02 -12.63 -10.21
C ASP A 423 15.55 -11.33 -10.82
N ARG A 424 15.64 -11.26 -12.16
CA ARG A 424 16.18 -10.11 -12.91
C ARG A 424 15.11 -9.37 -13.70
N LEU A 425 13.84 -9.74 -13.57
CA LEU A 425 12.75 -9.19 -14.38
C LEU A 425 12.60 -7.66 -14.24
N TYR A 426 12.79 -7.13 -13.03
CA TYR A 426 12.80 -5.68 -12.76
C TYR A 426 14.14 -4.99 -13.07
N GLN A 427 15.13 -5.71 -13.58
CA GLN A 427 16.46 -5.19 -13.94
C GLN A 427 16.66 -5.15 -15.47
N ILE A 428 15.87 -5.91 -16.22
CA ILE A 428 15.90 -5.87 -17.68
C ILE A 428 15.09 -4.68 -18.20
N LYS A 429 15.36 -4.25 -19.43
CA LYS A 429 14.59 -3.18 -20.08
C LYS A 429 13.13 -3.61 -20.24
N ALA A 430 12.19 -2.75 -19.82
CA ALA A 430 10.77 -3.01 -19.96
C ALA A 430 10.33 -3.14 -21.43
N ALA A 431 9.27 -3.91 -21.64
CA ALA A 431 8.72 -4.19 -22.97
C ALA A 431 8.16 -2.93 -23.67
N PHE A 432 7.58 -2.02 -22.90
CA PHE A 432 7.14 -0.71 -23.36
C PHE A 432 7.65 0.36 -22.38
N ILE A 433 8.29 1.40 -22.92
CA ILE A 433 8.75 2.56 -22.15
C ILE A 433 7.79 3.71 -22.44
N PRO A 434 7.07 4.23 -21.43
CA PRO A 434 6.16 5.34 -21.62
C PRO A 434 6.93 6.62 -21.97
N GLU A 435 6.35 7.44 -22.83
CA GLU A 435 6.87 8.79 -23.06
C GLU A 435 6.53 9.66 -21.84
N VAL A 436 7.54 10.30 -21.26
CA VAL A 436 7.42 11.15 -20.07
C VAL A 436 8.32 12.38 -20.26
N ASN A 437 7.69 13.53 -20.42
CA ASN A 437 8.30 14.83 -20.77
C ASN A 437 8.58 15.73 -19.56
N GLY A 438 8.62 15.17 -18.35
CA GLY A 438 8.96 15.89 -17.12
C GLY A 438 8.40 15.22 -15.87
N GLU A 439 8.73 15.78 -14.70
CA GLU A 439 8.33 15.21 -13.39
C GLU A 439 6.83 15.34 -13.09
N LEU A 440 6.14 16.26 -13.75
CA LEU A 440 4.69 16.51 -13.60
C LEU A 440 3.88 16.05 -14.81
N ASP A 441 4.49 15.29 -15.73
CA ASP A 441 3.85 14.93 -16.99
C ASP A 441 2.69 13.95 -16.80
N THR A 442 1.47 14.40 -17.11
CA THR A 442 0.24 13.63 -17.01
C THR A 442 -0.25 13.06 -18.33
N GLN A 443 0.56 13.06 -19.41
CA GLN A 443 0.11 12.60 -20.72
C GLN A 443 -0.37 11.15 -20.75
N ASN A 444 0.11 10.30 -19.83
CA ASN A 444 -0.27 8.89 -19.70
C ASN A 444 -1.51 8.67 -18.82
N PHE A 445 -2.16 9.74 -18.37
CA PHE A 445 -3.39 9.69 -17.60
C PHE A 445 -4.56 10.24 -18.40
N GLU A 446 -5.76 9.80 -18.04
CA GLU A 446 -6.98 10.41 -18.55
C GLU A 446 -7.12 11.85 -18.03
N LYS A 447 -7.56 12.77 -18.89
CA LYS A 447 -7.74 14.17 -18.51
C LYS A 447 -9.09 14.34 -17.83
N PHE A 448 -9.09 14.83 -16.61
CA PHE A 448 -10.30 15.14 -15.85
C PHE A 448 -10.68 16.60 -16.05
N GLU A 449 -11.95 16.88 -16.36
CA GLU A 449 -12.47 18.26 -16.34
C GLU A 449 -12.48 18.76 -14.89
N GLU A 450 -11.66 19.77 -14.62
CA GLU A 450 -11.67 20.49 -13.34
C GLU A 450 -12.93 21.35 -13.28
N GLY A 451 -14.01 20.80 -12.71
CA GLY A 451 -15.13 21.63 -12.28
C GLY A 451 -14.64 22.69 -11.30
N GLU A 452 -15.13 23.94 -11.45
CA GLU A 452 -14.72 25.09 -10.64
C GLU A 452 -14.45 24.70 -9.20
N SER A 453 -13.18 24.85 -8.80
CA SER A 453 -12.70 24.56 -7.46
C SER A 453 -13.67 25.18 -6.45
N GLN A 454 -14.30 24.34 -5.61
CA GLN A 454 -14.85 24.86 -4.36
C GLN A 454 -13.66 25.44 -3.59
N ASN A 455 -13.56 26.77 -3.62
CA ASN A 455 -12.60 27.52 -2.84
C ASN A 455 -12.60 26.95 -1.42
N PRO A 456 -11.44 26.60 -0.84
CA PRO A 456 -11.40 26.27 0.57
C PRO A 456 -11.85 27.52 1.32
N SER A 457 -13.02 27.46 1.95
CA SER A 457 -13.44 28.50 2.88
C SER A 457 -12.38 28.53 3.99
N SER A 458 -11.57 29.58 4.00
CA SER A 458 -10.49 29.77 4.96
C SER A 458 -11.08 30.00 6.35
N THR A 459 -11.48 28.94 7.03
CA THR A 459 -11.83 29.01 8.44
C THR A 459 -10.53 28.92 9.22
N LYS A 460 -9.87 30.07 9.46
CA LYS A 460 -8.65 30.14 10.29
C LYS A 460 -8.95 29.55 11.67
N PRO A 461 -8.34 28.42 12.09
CA PRO A 461 -8.44 27.97 13.47
C PRO A 461 -7.38 28.73 14.29
N GLY A 462 -7.82 29.43 15.33
CA GLY A 462 -6.92 30.12 16.25
C GLY A 462 -5.91 29.18 16.94
N PRO A 463 -4.80 29.71 17.51
CA PRO A 463 -3.59 28.95 17.84
C PRO A 463 -3.71 27.84 18.90
N TRP A 464 -4.89 27.62 19.49
CA TRP A 464 -5.07 26.77 20.68
C TRP A 464 -6.02 25.58 20.48
N ARG A 465 -6.35 25.20 19.24
CA ARG A 465 -7.26 24.07 18.95
C ARG A 465 -6.62 22.88 18.21
N LYS A 466 -5.28 22.73 18.24
CA LYS A 466 -4.54 21.61 17.61
C LYS A 466 -4.43 20.32 18.44
N MET A 467 -5.14 20.21 19.55
CA MET A 467 -5.09 19.02 20.40
C MET A 467 -6.50 18.46 20.62
N LEU A 468 -6.75 17.25 20.08
CA LEU A 468 -7.91 16.38 20.33
C LEU A 468 -9.17 16.51 19.43
N SER A 469 -9.07 16.74 18.10
CA SER A 469 -10.24 16.63 17.20
C SER A 469 -10.28 15.40 16.27
N SER A 470 -9.60 14.30 16.58
CA SER A 470 -10.03 13.01 16.01
C SER A 470 -11.24 12.51 16.82
N LYS A 471 -12.42 13.11 16.57
CA LYS A 471 -13.70 12.65 17.14
C LYS A 471 -14.13 11.28 16.58
N ASP A 472 -13.51 10.84 15.48
CA ASP A 472 -13.80 9.56 14.84
C ASP A 472 -12.92 8.44 15.41
N VAL A 473 -13.49 7.71 16.38
CA VAL A 473 -12.98 6.44 16.90
C VAL A 473 -12.65 5.46 15.75
N ASN A 474 -13.36 5.57 14.62
CA ASN A 474 -13.23 4.69 13.46
C ASN A 474 -11.88 4.81 12.74
N PHE A 475 -11.19 5.95 12.81
CA PHE A 475 -9.95 6.22 12.07
C PHE A 475 -8.72 6.44 12.98
N MET A 476 -8.79 6.02 14.24
CA MET A 476 -7.62 6.05 15.11
C MET A 476 -6.49 5.18 14.58
N GLY A 477 -5.26 5.69 14.69
CA GLY A 477 -4.07 5.01 14.19
C GLY A 477 -3.87 5.05 12.68
N TYR A 478 -4.72 5.78 11.94
CA TYR A 478 -4.57 5.93 10.48
C TYR A 478 -3.29 6.66 10.08
N THR A 479 -2.81 7.61 10.90
CA THR A 479 -1.59 8.37 10.62
C THR A 479 -0.35 7.48 10.65
N TYR A 480 0.40 7.46 9.55
CA TYR A 480 1.64 6.72 9.36
C TYR A 480 2.67 7.62 8.68
N LYS A 481 3.95 7.46 9.01
CA LYS A 481 5.06 8.18 8.36
C LYS A 481 6.23 7.21 8.19
N ASN A 482 6.65 6.99 6.95
CA ASN A 482 7.78 6.14 6.63
C ASN A 482 9.10 6.94 6.75
N PHE A 483 9.69 6.93 7.95
CA PHE A 483 10.88 7.72 8.24
C PHE A 483 12.16 7.24 7.53
N GLU A 484 12.17 6.01 7.00
CA GLU A 484 13.34 5.46 6.29
C GLU A 484 13.43 5.97 4.85
N ILE A 485 12.27 6.24 4.26
CA ILE A 485 12.10 6.61 2.86
C ILE A 485 12.05 8.13 2.67
N VAL A 486 11.39 8.86 3.58
CA VAL A 486 11.30 10.33 3.53
C VAL A 486 12.67 11.00 3.70
N ASN A 487 13.69 10.26 4.15
CA ASN A 487 15.05 10.75 4.37
C ASN A 487 16.10 10.13 3.41
N GLU A 488 15.68 9.67 2.22
CA GLU A 488 16.63 9.15 1.20
C GLU A 488 17.60 10.22 0.65
N HIS A 489 17.37 11.49 0.98
CA HIS A 489 18.31 12.57 0.72
C HIS A 489 19.19 12.87 1.95
N GLU A 490 20.47 12.53 1.78
CA GLU A 490 21.65 12.95 2.55
C GLU A 490 21.86 12.36 3.95
N VAL A 491 22.26 11.09 4.03
CA VAL A 491 23.32 10.69 4.97
C VAL A 491 24.20 9.57 4.40
N PRO A 492 25.43 9.86 3.93
CA PRO A 492 26.43 8.83 3.65
C PRO A 492 26.67 7.96 4.91
N GLY A 493 26.59 6.63 4.76
CA GLY A 493 26.99 5.66 5.79
C GLY A 493 25.89 4.88 6.53
N ILE A 494 24.59 5.21 6.38
CA ILE A 494 23.50 4.45 7.05
C ILE A 494 22.99 3.28 6.19
N ALA A 495 23.00 3.41 4.86
CA ALA A 495 22.66 2.30 3.95
C ALA A 495 23.62 1.10 4.08
N GLU A 496 24.88 1.34 4.44
CA GLU A 496 25.89 0.31 4.69
C GLU A 496 25.69 -0.46 6.00
N LEU A 497 24.96 0.12 6.97
CA LEU A 497 24.67 -0.53 8.26
C LEU A 497 23.52 -1.54 8.16
N LYS A 498 22.57 -1.35 7.24
CA LYS A 498 21.41 -2.25 7.08
C LYS A 498 21.66 -3.44 6.15
N LYS A 499 22.51 -3.30 5.12
CA LYS A 499 22.83 -4.39 4.18
C LYS A 499 23.63 -5.56 4.78
N LYS A 500 24.08 -5.49 6.04
CA LYS A 500 24.91 -6.53 6.70
C LYS A 500 24.18 -7.36 7.77
N SER A 501 22.84 -7.42 7.78
CA SER A 501 22.09 -8.29 8.71
C SER A 501 21.52 -9.56 8.03
N SER A 502 22.39 -10.38 7.46
CA SER A 502 22.18 -11.83 7.39
C SER A 502 23.40 -12.52 8.02
N LYS A 503 23.14 -13.59 8.79
CA LYS A 503 23.99 -14.23 9.83
C LYS A 503 25.47 -14.55 9.45
N PRO A 504 26.34 -14.81 10.45
CA PRO A 504 27.68 -14.21 10.55
C PRO A 504 28.79 -15.04 9.88
N LYS A 505 29.80 -14.33 9.37
CA LYS A 505 31.19 -14.79 9.39
C LYS A 505 32.04 -13.66 9.97
N ARG A 506 32.83 -13.98 11.01
CA ARG A 506 33.79 -13.07 11.65
C ARG A 506 34.66 -12.38 10.58
N PRO A 507 34.83 -11.05 10.62
CA PRO A 507 35.95 -10.40 9.94
C PRO A 507 37.08 -10.13 10.94
N THR A 508 38.27 -10.62 10.63
CA THR A 508 39.54 -10.23 11.27
C THR A 508 40.03 -8.90 10.69
N VAL A 509 40.82 -8.19 11.51
CA VAL A 509 41.31 -6.81 11.36
C VAL A 509 42.27 -6.63 10.18
N LYS A 510 41.77 -6.63 8.93
CA LYS A 510 42.64 -6.40 7.76
C LYS A 510 42.01 -5.73 6.55
N SER A 511 41.05 -4.81 6.72
CA SER A 511 40.52 -4.08 5.54
C SER A 511 40.20 -2.60 5.73
N LEU A 512 40.79 -1.91 6.72
CA LEU A 512 40.51 -0.48 6.87
C LEU A 512 41.38 0.43 6.00
N PHE A 513 42.64 0.13 5.68
CA PHE A 513 43.38 0.88 4.64
C PHE A 513 44.40 -0.04 3.92
N LYS A 514 44.45 0.08 2.59
CA LYS A 514 45.05 -0.80 1.56
C LYS A 514 46.57 -0.99 1.66
N GLU A 515 47.08 -2.11 1.11
CA GLU A 515 48.10 -2.09 0.04
C GLU A 515 48.25 -3.48 -0.64
N GLU A 516 48.35 -3.45 -1.98
CA GLU A 516 48.82 -4.57 -2.81
C GLU A 516 50.34 -4.70 -2.68
N THR A 517 50.87 -5.92 -2.82
CA THR A 517 52.26 -6.13 -3.26
C THR A 517 52.34 -7.18 -4.37
N ASP A 518 52.79 -6.67 -5.52
CA ASP A 518 53.64 -7.23 -6.57
C ASP A 518 53.28 -8.52 -7.34
N SER A 519 53.02 -8.32 -8.64
CA SER A 519 54.01 -8.68 -9.66
C SER A 519 54.02 -7.69 -10.85
N THR A 520 55.16 -6.99 -11.02
CA THR A 520 55.77 -6.47 -12.28
C THR A 520 54.94 -5.65 -13.29
N SER A 521 55.16 -4.33 -13.34
CA SER A 521 56.03 -3.65 -14.34
C SER A 521 55.78 -2.13 -14.44
N SER A 522 56.87 -1.37 -14.24
CA SER A 522 57.28 -0.08 -14.84
C SER A 522 56.35 1.15 -14.93
N GLN A 523 56.91 2.25 -14.41
CA GLN A 523 56.85 3.68 -14.83
C GLN A 523 55.99 4.70 -14.04
N GLN A 524 56.70 5.42 -13.16
CA GLN A 524 56.71 6.87 -12.87
C GLN A 524 55.47 7.74 -13.18
N THR A 525 54.97 8.48 -12.18
CA THR A 525 55.13 9.95 -12.06
C THR A 525 54.46 10.50 -10.78
N GLN A 526 55.05 11.56 -10.22
CA GLN A 526 54.72 12.25 -8.96
C GLN A 526 53.45 13.13 -9.03
N GLY A 527 52.77 13.32 -7.90
CA GLY A 527 51.78 14.39 -7.71
C GLY A 527 51.21 14.45 -6.30
N SER A 528 51.60 15.47 -5.54
CA SER A 528 51.30 15.72 -4.12
C SER A 528 49.82 16.09 -3.85
N PHE A 529 49.23 15.46 -2.82
CA PHE A 529 47.89 15.72 -2.29
C PHE A 529 47.95 16.81 -1.21
N MET A 530 48.08 18.07 -1.63
CA MET A 530 47.80 19.24 -0.81
C MET A 530 46.92 20.18 -1.63
N ASN A 531 45.61 19.94 -1.61
CA ASN A 531 44.57 20.93 -1.84
C ASN A 531 43.20 20.25 -1.65
N LEU A 532 42.31 20.92 -0.91
CA LEU A 532 40.86 20.72 -0.76
C LEU A 532 40.41 20.50 0.70
N LEU A 533 40.64 21.50 1.54
CA LEU A 533 39.63 21.93 2.51
C LEU A 533 39.47 23.47 2.45
N PRO A 534 38.27 24.00 2.75
CA PRO A 534 37.91 25.40 2.51
C PRO A 534 38.55 26.34 3.53
N ARG A 535 39.10 27.48 3.09
CA ARG A 535 39.59 28.55 3.98
C ARG A 535 38.40 29.30 4.60
N GLN A 536 38.38 29.35 5.93
CA GLN A 536 37.51 30.26 6.69
C GLN A 536 38.02 31.71 6.62
N LEU A 537 37.07 32.62 6.86
CA LEU A 537 37.16 34.07 6.85
C LEU A 537 38.22 34.66 7.80
N GLU A 538 38.85 35.75 7.35
CA GLU A 538 39.35 36.82 8.23
C GLU A 538 38.85 38.19 7.74
N VAL A 539 38.62 39.06 8.72
CA VAL A 539 38.08 40.42 8.64
C VAL A 539 39.21 41.44 8.77
N SER A 540 39.21 42.52 7.97
CA SER A 540 39.70 43.89 8.29
C SER A 540 39.47 44.80 7.07
N LYS A 541 38.58 45.80 7.15
CA LYS A 541 38.75 47.22 7.54
C LYS A 541 39.51 48.09 6.50
N GLU A 542 38.80 49.13 6.02
CA GLU A 542 39.25 50.49 5.64
C GLU A 542 40.25 50.57 4.43
N ASP A 543 40.14 51.41 3.39
CA ASP A 543 39.76 52.83 3.27
C ASP A 543 39.35 53.26 1.84
N GLU A 544 38.57 54.36 1.81
CA GLU A 544 38.50 55.54 0.90
C GLU A 544 38.86 55.55 -0.62
N SER A 545 38.07 56.39 -1.32
CA SER A 545 38.29 57.08 -2.61
C SER A 545 38.22 56.21 -3.89
N THR A 546 37.39 56.50 -4.89
CA THR A 546 36.97 57.79 -5.48
C THR A 546 35.63 57.63 -6.20
#